data_AF-A0A220VCE5-F1
#
_entry.id   AF-A0A220VCE5-F1
#
_cell.length_a   1.000
_cell.length_b   1.000
_cell.length_c   1.000
_cell.angle_alpha   90.00
_cell.angle_beta   90.00
_cell.angle_gamma   90.00
#
_symmetry.space_group_name_H-M   'P 1'
#
loop_
_entity.id
_entity.type
_entity.pdbx_description
1 polymer ?
#
loop_
_entity_poly.entity_id
_entity_poly.type
_entity_poly.pdbx_seq_one_letter_code
_entity_poly.pdbx_strand_id
1 'polypeptide(L)'
;MDIANTIIEWQLQHGRKDLPWQQNITPYKVLISEIMLQQTQVKTVIPYFQKWLRYFPTIDALAIAEEDKVLKLWEGLGYYSRARNLIKASKFILDEFGGKIPDDQEKLLSIPGVGPYTSGAILSFAFNKYGPIVDGNVNRLFSRFLALRNVKSHHHLKEKFGNYLFNLRLKHQTEFIHKD
;
A
#
# COMPACT_ATOMS: atom_id res chain seq x y z
N MET A 1 -1.02 -15.10 -25.01
CA MET A 1 -1.87 -14.77 -23.85
C MET A 1 -1.18 -13.66 -23.08
N ASP A 2 -1.87 -12.58 -22.76
CA ASP A 2 -1.29 -11.49 -21.99
C ASP A 2 -1.25 -11.89 -20.50
N ILE A 3 -0.07 -11.88 -19.87
CA ILE A 3 0.05 -12.20 -18.45
C ILE A 3 -0.78 -11.25 -17.58
N ALA A 4 -0.96 -10.00 -18.01
CA ALA A 4 -1.79 -9.05 -17.28
C ALA A 4 -3.25 -9.53 -17.20
N ASN A 5 -3.84 -9.87 -18.35
CA ASN A 5 -5.22 -10.38 -18.41
C ASN A 5 -5.37 -11.68 -17.62
N THR A 6 -4.41 -12.60 -17.72
CA THR A 6 -4.42 -13.84 -16.92
C THR A 6 -4.42 -13.56 -15.42
N ILE A 7 -3.59 -12.62 -14.93
CA ILE A 7 -3.55 -12.25 -13.51
C ILE A 7 -4.85 -11.56 -13.09
N ILE A 8 -5.38 -10.66 -13.92
CA ILE A 8 -6.63 -9.93 -13.64
C ILE A 8 -7.80 -10.91 -13.53
N GLU A 9 -7.97 -11.82 -14.50
CA GLU A 9 -9.03 -12.84 -14.50
C GLU A 9 -8.90 -13.75 -13.28
N TRP A 10 -7.69 -14.23 -12.97
CA TRP A 10 -7.46 -15.03 -11.77
C TRP A 10 -7.78 -14.26 -10.49
N GLN A 11 -7.39 -12.99 -10.39
CA GLN A 11 -7.68 -12.14 -9.22
C GLN A 11 -9.19 -11.88 -9.08
N LEU A 12 -9.92 -11.73 -10.18
CA LEU A 12 -11.38 -11.58 -10.16
C LEU A 12 -12.08 -12.85 -9.66
N GLN A 13 -11.56 -14.04 -9.98
CA GLN A 13 -12.17 -15.32 -9.61
C GLN A 13 -11.72 -15.83 -8.23
N HIS A 14 -10.45 -15.67 -7.89
CA HIS A 14 -9.80 -16.30 -6.74
C HIS A 14 -9.17 -15.30 -5.76
N GLY A 15 -9.15 -14.01 -6.11
CA GLY A 15 -8.60 -12.97 -5.26
C GLY A 15 -9.40 -12.80 -3.97
N ARG A 16 -8.70 -12.34 -2.93
CA ARG A 16 -9.32 -11.94 -1.66
C ARG A 16 -10.18 -10.69 -1.88
N LYS A 17 -11.44 -10.75 -1.48
CA LYS A 17 -12.41 -9.64 -1.58
C LYS A 17 -12.90 -9.12 -0.22
N ASP A 18 -12.79 -9.94 0.82
CA ASP A 18 -13.44 -9.66 2.11
C ASP A 18 -12.52 -9.02 3.15
N LEU A 19 -11.37 -8.47 2.73
CA LEU A 19 -10.44 -7.84 3.67
C LEU A 19 -11.00 -6.48 4.11
N PRO A 20 -10.97 -6.13 5.41
CA PRO A 20 -11.59 -4.89 5.90
C PRO A 20 -11.08 -3.60 5.25
N TRP A 21 -9.82 -3.55 4.83
CA TRP A 21 -9.21 -2.40 4.15
C TRP A 21 -9.54 -2.32 2.65
N GLN A 22 -10.11 -3.36 2.06
CA GLN A 22 -10.64 -3.35 0.69
C GLN A 22 -12.11 -2.88 0.65
N GLN A 23 -12.74 -2.69 1.82
CA GLN A 23 -14.15 -2.29 1.95
C GLN A 23 -14.27 -0.79 2.23
N ASN A 24 -15.08 -0.09 1.43
CA ASN A 24 -15.24 1.37 1.50
C ASN A 24 -13.87 2.06 1.54
N ILE A 25 -13.08 1.84 0.49
CA ILE A 25 -11.67 2.22 0.43
C ILE A 25 -11.51 3.73 0.61
N THR A 26 -10.56 4.13 1.44
CA THR A 26 -10.14 5.53 1.58
C THR A 26 -8.61 5.58 1.65
N PRO A 27 -7.97 6.71 1.29
CA PRO A 27 -6.53 6.86 1.42
C PRO A 27 -6.03 6.58 2.86
N TYR A 28 -6.81 6.96 3.87
CA TYR A 28 -6.49 6.70 5.27
C TYR A 28 -6.47 5.21 5.58
N LYS A 29 -7.51 4.47 5.16
CA LYS A 29 -7.58 3.01 5.36
C LYS A 29 -6.41 2.29 4.68
N VAL A 30 -6.06 2.69 3.45
CA VAL A 30 -4.92 2.11 2.73
C VAL A 30 -3.62 2.38 3.47
N LEU A 31 -3.37 3.63 3.89
CA LEU A 31 -2.18 3.98 4.67
C LEU A 31 -2.05 3.11 5.94
N ILE A 32 -3.12 2.99 6.72
CA ILE A 32 -3.10 2.20 7.97
C ILE A 32 -2.86 0.72 7.68
N SER A 33 -3.56 0.12 6.71
CA SER A 33 -3.39 -1.30 6.39
C SER A 33 -1.99 -1.60 5.88
N GLU A 34 -1.45 -0.75 5.00
CA GLU A 34 -0.11 -0.94 4.43
C GLU A 34 0.96 -0.90 5.52
N ILE A 35 0.89 0.05 6.46
CA ILE A 35 1.84 0.10 7.57
C ILE A 35 1.67 -1.10 8.52
N MET A 36 0.45 -1.52 8.83
CA MET A 36 0.21 -2.70 9.68
C MET A 36 0.71 -4.00 9.03
N LEU A 37 0.56 -4.16 7.71
CA LEU A 37 0.96 -5.36 6.96
C LEU A 37 2.47 -5.50 6.79
N GLN A 38 3.26 -4.46 7.06
CA GLN A 38 4.72 -4.56 7.07
C GLN A 38 5.17 -5.60 8.11
N GLN A 39 5.78 -6.68 7.64
CA GLN A 39 6.31 -7.77 8.49
C GLN A 39 5.27 -8.39 9.43
N THR A 40 3.98 -8.27 9.13
CA THR A 40 2.88 -8.82 9.94
C THR A 40 1.90 -9.57 9.05
N GLN A 41 1.43 -10.73 9.50
CA GLN A 41 0.53 -11.56 8.71
C GLN A 41 -0.89 -10.97 8.64
N VAL A 42 -1.55 -11.13 7.49
CA VAL A 42 -2.90 -10.61 7.23
C VAL A 42 -3.90 -11.03 8.31
N LYS A 43 -3.92 -12.30 8.71
CA LYS A 43 -4.84 -12.81 9.75
C LYS A 43 -4.67 -12.08 11.10
N THR A 44 -3.44 -11.67 11.41
CA THR A 44 -3.12 -10.94 12.63
C THR A 44 -3.57 -9.49 12.51
N VAL A 45 -3.41 -8.86 11.35
CA VAL A 45 -3.75 -7.44 11.13
C VAL A 45 -5.25 -7.18 11.19
N ILE A 46 -6.10 -8.10 10.71
CA ILE A 46 -7.56 -7.91 10.61
C ILE A 46 -8.20 -7.36 11.90
N PRO A 47 -8.08 -8.01 13.07
CA PRO A 47 -8.72 -7.50 14.29
C PRO A 47 -8.13 -6.17 14.78
N TYR A 48 -6.83 -5.93 14.55
CA TYR A 48 -6.18 -4.67 14.91
C TYR A 48 -6.68 -3.51 14.05
N PHE A 49 -6.76 -3.72 12.74
CA PHE A 49 -7.24 -2.71 11.80
C PHE A 49 -8.69 -2.31 12.12
N GLN A 50 -9.56 -3.29 12.37
CA GLN A 50 -10.95 -3.02 12.75
C GLN A 50 -11.05 -2.27 14.08
N LYS A 51 -10.26 -2.66 15.10
CA LYS A 51 -10.22 -1.94 16.38
C LYS A 51 -9.70 -0.52 16.18
N TRP A 52 -8.61 -0.37 15.41
CA TRP A 52 -7.99 0.92 15.12
C TRP A 52 -8.99 1.92 14.56
N LEU A 53 -9.73 1.54 13.51
CA LEU A 53 -10.71 2.43 12.89
C LEU A 53 -11.89 2.83 13.79
N ARG A 54 -12.17 2.06 14.86
CA ARG A 54 -13.18 2.48 15.86
C ARG A 54 -12.67 3.59 16.77
N TYR A 55 -11.38 3.61 17.09
CA TYR A 55 -10.77 4.63 17.96
C TYR A 55 -10.24 5.83 17.17
N PHE A 56 -9.67 5.58 15.99
CA PHE A 56 -9.11 6.57 15.09
C PHE A 56 -9.79 6.42 13.73
N PRO A 57 -11.02 6.92 13.56
CA PRO A 57 -11.76 6.79 12.30
C PRO A 57 -11.17 7.65 11.17
N THR A 58 -10.43 8.70 11.50
CA THR A 58 -9.82 9.64 10.54
C THR A 58 -8.34 9.89 10.87
N ILE A 59 -7.62 10.48 9.91
CA ILE A 59 -6.23 10.88 10.12
C ILE A 59 -6.11 11.97 11.18
N ASP A 60 -7.08 12.89 11.25
CA ASP A 60 -7.17 13.96 12.24
C ASP A 60 -7.30 13.40 13.66
N ALA A 61 -8.17 12.40 13.83
CA ALA A 61 -8.34 11.72 15.11
C ALA A 61 -7.05 11.04 15.58
N LEU A 62 -6.23 10.53 14.66
CA LEU A 62 -4.91 9.98 14.96
C LEU A 62 -3.89 11.09 15.28
N ALA A 63 -3.93 12.21 14.56
CA ALA A 63 -2.98 13.31 14.70
C ALA A 63 -3.05 13.97 16.09
N ILE A 64 -4.25 14.08 16.66
CA ILE A 64 -4.49 14.65 17.98
C ILE A 64 -4.45 13.62 19.12
N ALA A 65 -4.27 12.34 18.81
CA ALA A 65 -4.26 11.28 19.82
C ALA A 65 -3.00 11.36 20.70
N GLU A 66 -3.17 11.03 21.98
CA GLU A 66 -2.04 10.80 22.88
C GLU A 66 -1.24 9.58 22.43
N GLU A 67 0.10 9.70 22.42
CA GLU A 67 0.99 8.62 21.97
C GLU A 67 0.73 7.31 22.73
N ASP A 68 0.53 7.37 24.05
CA ASP A 68 0.27 6.18 24.88
C ASP A 68 -0.99 5.43 24.44
N LYS A 69 -2.07 6.13 24.05
CA LYS A 69 -3.29 5.51 23.53
C LYS A 69 -3.03 4.80 22.20
N VAL A 70 -2.24 5.42 21.32
CA VAL A 70 -1.85 4.83 20.04
C VAL A 70 -0.99 3.59 20.25
N LEU A 71 0.04 3.67 21.11
CA LEU A 71 0.92 2.55 21.41
C LEU A 71 0.17 1.39 22.08
N LYS A 72 -0.80 1.69 22.95
CA LYS A 72 -1.66 0.68 23.58
C LYS A 72 -2.53 -0.05 22.56
N LEU A 73 -3.04 0.65 21.54
CA LEU A 73 -3.80 0.01 20.45
C LEU A 73 -2.91 -0.78 19.49
N TRP A 74 -1.62 -0.47 19.43
CA TRP A 74 -0.61 -1.20 18.63
C TRP A 74 -0.01 -2.42 19.36
N GLU A 75 -0.23 -2.54 20.67
CA GLU A 75 0.35 -3.58 21.50
C GLU A 75 0.09 -4.98 20.94
N GLY A 76 1.16 -5.72 20.63
CA GLY A 76 1.10 -7.06 20.04
C GLY A 76 1.36 -7.13 18.53
N LEU A 77 1.35 -6.01 17.80
CA LEU A 77 1.75 -5.98 16.37
C LEU A 77 3.28 -5.96 16.18
N GLY A 78 4.05 -5.63 17.22
CA GLY A 78 5.51 -5.47 17.14
C GLY A 78 5.95 -4.26 16.29
N TYR A 79 7.26 -4.03 16.24
CA TYR A 79 7.88 -2.90 15.52
C TYR A 79 7.18 -1.55 15.80
N TYR A 80 7.18 -1.12 17.07
CA TYR A 80 6.49 0.10 17.54
C TYR A 80 6.95 1.40 16.86
N SER A 81 8.11 1.39 16.19
CA SER A 81 8.53 2.49 15.32
C SER A 81 7.51 2.78 14.22
N ARG A 82 6.78 1.76 13.73
CA ARG A 82 5.68 1.93 12.75
C ARG A 82 4.53 2.77 13.31
N ALA A 83 4.10 2.50 14.55
CA ALA A 83 3.07 3.27 15.22
C ALA A 83 3.50 4.73 15.42
N ARG A 84 4.73 4.94 15.88
CA ARG A 84 5.29 6.30 16.04
C ARG A 84 5.41 7.04 14.73
N ASN A 85 5.79 6.35 13.66
CA ASN A 85 5.82 6.95 12.32
C ASN A 85 4.42 7.29 11.82
N LEU A 86 3.40 6.48 12.11
CA LEU A 86 2.01 6.82 11.81
C LEU A 86 1.55 8.08 12.54
N ILE A 87 1.93 8.27 13.81
CA ILE A 87 1.64 9.51 14.54
C ILE A 87 2.30 10.70 13.82
N LYS A 88 3.59 10.60 13.50
CA LYS A 88 4.32 11.65 12.77
C LYS A 88 3.69 11.94 11.41
N ALA A 89 3.34 10.91 10.65
CA ALA A 89 2.66 11.02 9.36
C ALA A 89 1.32 11.73 9.51
N SER A 90 0.52 11.37 10.51
CA SER A 90 -0.80 11.96 10.73
C SER A 90 -0.74 13.45 11.06
N LYS A 91 0.22 13.86 11.91
CA LYS A 91 0.48 15.26 12.21
C LYS A 91 0.95 16.02 10.97
N PHE A 92 1.91 15.46 10.24
CA PHE A 92 2.39 16.04 8.99
C PHE A 92 1.26 16.23 7.96
N ILE A 93 0.40 15.22 7.76
CA ILE A 93 -0.74 15.31 6.84
C ILE A 93 -1.75 16.36 7.31
N LEU A 94 -1.99 16.48 8.62
CA LEU A 94 -2.86 17.50 9.17
C LEU A 94 -2.30 18.89 8.91
N ASP A 95 -1.03 19.11 9.23
CA ASP A 95 -0.38 20.42 9.18
C ASP A 95 -0.12 20.88 7.73
N GLU A 96 0.45 20.02 6.88
CA GLU A 96 0.87 20.39 5.52
C GLU A 96 -0.26 20.26 4.48
N PHE A 97 -1.21 19.34 4.70
CA PHE A 97 -2.25 19.01 3.72
C PHE A 97 -3.68 19.18 4.25
N GLY A 98 -3.85 19.79 5.43
CA GLY A 98 -5.16 20.06 6.01
C GLY A 98 -5.99 18.79 6.26
N GLY A 99 -5.33 17.71 6.67
CA GLY A 99 -5.96 16.42 6.98
C GLY A 99 -6.30 15.58 5.74
N LYS A 100 -5.92 16.02 4.54
CA LYS A 100 -6.19 15.29 3.29
C LYS A 100 -4.93 14.61 2.78
N ILE A 101 -4.98 13.29 2.67
CA ILE A 101 -3.89 12.53 2.02
C ILE A 101 -3.90 12.88 0.52
N PRO A 102 -2.77 13.35 -0.04
CA PRO A 102 -2.71 13.78 -1.44
C PRO A 102 -2.72 12.60 -2.41
N ASP A 103 -3.18 12.86 -3.64
CA ASP A 103 -3.21 11.93 -4.76
C ASP A 103 -2.05 12.17 -5.75
N ASP A 104 -0.94 12.68 -5.22
CA ASP A 104 0.29 13.04 -5.91
C ASP A 104 1.48 12.29 -5.31
N GLN A 105 2.32 11.71 -6.17
CA GLN A 105 3.39 10.82 -5.72
C GLN A 105 4.49 11.56 -4.95
N GLU A 106 4.86 12.76 -5.37
CA GLU A 106 5.92 13.54 -4.72
C GLU A 106 5.48 13.99 -3.33
N LYS A 107 4.23 14.46 -3.20
CA LYS A 107 3.63 14.81 -1.91
C LYS A 107 3.45 13.59 -1.00
N LEU A 108 3.10 12.43 -1.54
CA LEU A 108 3.02 11.20 -0.75
C LEU A 108 4.40 10.79 -0.21
N LEU A 109 5.46 10.97 -0.99
CA LEU A 109 6.83 10.64 -0.60
C LEU A 109 7.42 11.58 0.46
N SER A 110 6.85 12.78 0.64
CA SER A 110 7.28 13.68 1.73
C SER A 110 6.73 13.27 3.10
N ILE A 111 5.69 12.42 3.14
CA ILE A 111 5.07 11.98 4.39
C ILE A 111 6.02 11.03 5.15
N PRO A 112 6.32 11.30 6.44
CA PRO A 112 7.18 10.44 7.25
C PRO A 112 6.73 8.98 7.25
N GLY A 113 7.64 8.07 6.87
CA GLY A 113 7.36 6.63 6.85
C GLY A 113 6.60 6.13 5.61
N VAL A 114 6.24 7.01 4.67
CA VAL A 114 5.68 6.63 3.37
C VAL A 114 6.83 6.52 2.35
N GLY A 115 7.17 5.28 1.99
CA GLY A 115 8.14 4.98 0.95
C GLY A 115 7.50 4.76 -0.43
N PRO A 116 8.32 4.48 -1.48
CA PRO A 116 7.83 4.26 -2.85
C PRO A 116 6.74 3.19 -2.98
N TYR A 117 6.81 2.14 -2.17
CA TYR A 117 5.80 1.09 -2.17
C TYR A 117 4.46 1.60 -1.62
N THR A 118 4.48 2.22 -0.44
CA THR A 118 3.26 2.74 0.21
C THR A 118 2.63 3.87 -0.59
N SER A 119 3.41 4.77 -1.19
CA SER A 119 2.87 5.80 -2.08
C SER A 119 2.22 5.19 -3.32
N GLY A 120 2.86 4.18 -3.94
CA GLY A 120 2.27 3.44 -5.06
C GLY A 120 0.97 2.71 -4.67
N ALA A 121 0.91 2.14 -3.47
CA ALA A 121 -0.28 1.50 -2.93
C ALA A 121 -1.43 2.48 -2.71
N ILE A 122 -1.16 3.65 -2.12
CA ILE A 122 -2.16 4.70 -1.93
C ILE A 122 -2.72 5.18 -3.27
N LEU A 123 -1.85 5.50 -4.23
CA LEU A 123 -2.27 5.96 -5.57
C LEU A 123 -3.14 4.91 -6.27
N SER A 124 -2.70 3.65 -6.28
CA SER A 124 -3.40 2.58 -7.00
C SER A 124 -4.70 2.19 -6.33
N PHE A 125 -4.69 1.94 -5.01
CA PHE A 125 -5.86 1.40 -4.33
C PHE A 125 -6.88 2.47 -3.95
N ALA A 126 -6.44 3.65 -3.53
CA ALA A 126 -7.37 4.68 -3.03
C ALA A 126 -7.77 5.71 -4.10
N PHE A 127 -6.90 5.99 -5.07
CA PHE A 127 -7.16 7.02 -6.08
C PHE A 127 -7.34 6.46 -7.49
N ASN A 128 -7.23 5.14 -7.68
CA ASN A 128 -7.24 4.49 -9.00
C ASN A 128 -6.25 5.15 -9.98
N LYS A 129 -5.12 5.65 -9.46
CA LYS A 129 -4.06 6.27 -10.24
C LYS A 129 -2.91 5.29 -10.39
N TYR A 130 -2.08 5.52 -11.40
CA TYR A 130 -0.85 4.76 -11.53
C TYR A 130 0.05 4.98 -10.31
N GLY A 131 0.32 3.90 -9.58
CA GLY A 131 1.29 3.86 -8.50
C GLY A 131 2.08 2.54 -8.54
N PRO A 132 3.40 2.54 -8.79
CA PRO A 132 4.14 1.29 -8.92
C PRO A 132 4.25 0.56 -7.57
N ILE A 133 3.61 -0.61 -7.47
CA ILE A 133 3.66 -1.49 -6.29
C ILE A 133 4.57 -2.67 -6.61
N VAL A 134 5.84 -2.58 -6.24
CA VAL A 134 6.80 -3.68 -6.44
C VAL A 134 7.36 -4.12 -5.09
N ASP A 135 6.94 -5.30 -4.63
CA ASP A 135 7.39 -5.93 -3.38
C ASP A 135 8.08 -7.28 -3.64
N GLY A 136 8.39 -8.01 -2.58
CA GLY A 136 8.95 -9.36 -2.68
C GLY A 136 8.03 -10.36 -3.38
N ASN A 137 6.71 -10.18 -3.35
CA ASN A 137 5.75 -11.08 -4.01
C ASN A 137 5.74 -10.87 -5.52
N VAL A 138 5.65 -9.63 -5.96
CA VAL A 138 5.74 -9.25 -7.39
C VAL A 138 7.08 -9.71 -7.95
N ASN A 139 8.18 -9.42 -7.26
CA ASN A 139 9.51 -9.86 -7.69
C ASN A 139 9.63 -11.38 -7.81
N ARG A 140 9.10 -12.12 -6.82
CA ARG A 140 9.15 -13.59 -6.84
C ARG A 140 8.33 -14.18 -8.00
N LEU A 141 7.16 -13.62 -8.28
CA LEU A 141 6.32 -14.04 -9.42
C LEU A 141 7.07 -13.85 -10.73
N PHE A 142 7.53 -12.63 -11.02
CA PHE A 142 8.11 -12.32 -12.31
C PHE A 142 9.52 -12.85 -12.51
N SER A 143 10.31 -13.00 -11.43
CA SER A 143 11.60 -13.69 -11.54
C SER A 143 11.43 -15.13 -12.00
N ARG A 144 10.39 -15.82 -11.52
CA ARG A 144 10.07 -17.19 -11.92
C ARG A 144 9.46 -17.23 -13.31
N PHE A 145 8.50 -16.35 -13.60
CA PHE A 145 7.83 -16.29 -14.90
C PHE A 145 8.79 -16.00 -16.06
N LEU A 146 9.73 -15.09 -15.87
CA LEU A 146 10.74 -14.71 -16.87
C LEU A 146 12.02 -15.56 -16.78
N ALA A 147 12.02 -16.62 -15.97
CA ALA A 147 13.16 -17.51 -15.74
C ALA A 147 14.48 -16.78 -15.40
N LEU A 148 14.41 -15.67 -14.64
CA LEU A 148 15.57 -14.89 -14.24
C LEU A 148 16.37 -15.64 -13.16
N ARG A 149 17.55 -16.15 -13.54
CA ARG A 149 18.52 -16.77 -12.62
C ARG A 149 19.49 -15.73 -12.07
N ASN A 150 20.06 -15.99 -10.90
CA ASN A 150 21.14 -15.19 -10.29
C ASN A 150 20.79 -13.70 -10.06
N VAL A 151 19.55 -13.41 -9.69
CA VAL A 151 19.20 -12.09 -9.19
C VAL A 151 19.92 -11.86 -7.86
N LYS A 152 20.97 -11.03 -7.90
CA LYS A 152 21.80 -10.72 -6.71
C LYS A 152 21.18 -9.65 -5.81
N SER A 153 20.26 -8.84 -6.33
CA SER A 153 19.62 -7.76 -5.57
C SER A 153 18.31 -7.29 -6.21
N HIS A 154 17.48 -6.59 -5.41
CA HIS A 154 16.25 -5.95 -5.86
C HIS A 154 16.49 -4.87 -6.94
N HIS A 155 17.67 -4.23 -6.93
CA HIS A 155 18.10 -3.26 -7.94
C HIS A 155 18.27 -3.92 -9.31
N HIS A 156 18.96 -5.07 -9.35
CA HIS A 156 19.20 -5.82 -10.58
C HIS A 156 17.89 -6.34 -11.20
N LEU A 157 16.90 -6.66 -10.34
CA LEU A 157 15.54 -6.91 -10.80
C LEU A 157 14.92 -5.67 -11.41
N LYS A 158 14.88 -4.54 -10.70
CA LYS A 158 14.27 -3.29 -11.20
C LYS A 158 14.79 -2.86 -12.58
N GLU A 159 16.07 -2.99 -12.87
CA GLU A 159 16.61 -2.63 -14.20
C GLU A 159 16.08 -3.53 -15.32
N LYS A 160 16.09 -4.85 -15.14
CA LYS A 160 15.63 -5.81 -16.16
C LYS A 160 14.11 -5.89 -16.27
N PHE A 161 13.45 -5.80 -15.13
CA PHE A 161 12.02 -6.00 -14.96
C PHE A 161 11.23 -4.70 -15.11
N GLY A 162 11.82 -3.55 -14.76
CA GLY A 162 11.18 -2.24 -14.82
C GLY A 162 10.70 -1.92 -16.23
N ASN A 163 11.52 -2.18 -17.25
CA ASN A 163 11.12 -2.00 -18.65
C ASN A 163 9.98 -2.93 -19.06
N TYR A 164 9.98 -4.18 -18.59
CA TYR A 164 8.90 -5.12 -18.88
C TYR A 164 7.58 -4.67 -18.24
N LEU A 165 7.58 -4.31 -16.95
CA LEU A 165 6.38 -3.78 -16.29
C LEU A 165 5.91 -2.46 -16.90
N PHE A 166 6.84 -1.59 -17.28
CA PHE A 166 6.52 -0.34 -17.96
C PHE A 166 5.83 -0.59 -19.31
N ASN A 167 6.34 -1.54 -20.10
CA ASN A 167 5.74 -1.92 -21.37
C ASN A 167 4.40 -2.64 -21.20
N LEU A 168 4.30 -3.55 -20.22
CA LEU A 168 3.04 -4.21 -19.85
C LEU A 168 1.99 -3.15 -19.47
N ARG A 169 2.38 -2.14 -18.69
CA ARG A 169 1.52 -1.00 -18.35
C ARG A 169 1.10 -0.24 -19.61
N LEU A 170 2.04 0.22 -20.45
CA LEU A 170 1.71 0.99 -21.65
C LEU A 170 0.68 0.29 -22.52
N LYS A 171 0.78 -1.04 -22.62
CA LYS A 171 -0.16 -1.88 -23.37
C LYS A 171 -1.57 -1.89 -22.80
N HIS A 172 -1.73 -1.79 -21.49
CA HIS A 172 -3.04 -1.83 -20.80
C HIS A 172 -3.51 -0.46 -20.29
N GLN A 173 -2.73 0.61 -20.48
CA GLN A 173 -3.06 1.94 -19.98
C GLN A 173 -4.35 2.50 -20.61
N THR A 174 -4.76 1.99 -21.77
CA THR A 174 -6.04 2.29 -22.45
C THR A 174 -7.25 1.57 -21.86
N GLU A 175 -7.08 0.50 -21.09
CA GLU A 175 -8.19 -0.33 -20.58
C GLU A 175 -8.63 0.06 -19.16
N PHE A 176 -7.76 0.72 -18.39
CA PHE A 176 -8.05 1.10 -16.98
C PHE A 176 -8.58 2.53 -16.80
N ILE A 177 -8.59 3.35 -17.86
CA ILE A 177 -9.10 4.74 -17.83
C ILE A 177 -10.61 4.80 -18.09
N HIS A 178 -11.22 3.73 -18.59
CA HIS A 178 -12.65 3.67 -18.91
C HIS A 178 -13.29 2.37 -18.44
N LYS A 179 -13.57 2.28 -17.13
CA LYS A 179 -14.73 1.52 -16.66
C LYS A 179 -15.39 2.34 -15.57
N ASP A 180 -16.50 2.95 -15.97
CA ASP A 180 -17.46 3.71 -15.16
C ASP A 180 -17.95 2.92 -13.94
#